data_AF-A0A165BR05-F1
#
_entry.id   AF-A0A165BR05-F1
#
_cell.length_a   1.000
_cell.length_b   1.000
_cell.length_c   1.000
_cell.angle_alpha   90.00
_cell.angle_beta   90.00
_cell.angle_gamma   90.00
#
_symmetry.space_group_name_H-M   'P 1'
#
loop_
_entity.id
_entity.type
_entity.pdbx_description
1 polymer ?
#
loop_
_entity_poly.entity_id
_entity_poly.type
_entity_poly.pdbx_seq_one_letter_code
_entity_poly.pdbx_strand_id
1 'polypeptide(L)'
;MIFLEAVEAARGVTEGFAFDLAATCSRWRTISLHSPRIWTSVQCTLDKVDGEASERRWAAYLQTFLDRACQLPLDVYLDYNGGNCPLHVELLTTIRALFRRSRTFEFVTSHAFDDEEVVGFLSEEAPRLTHLSVNRGDHGFVDDDIFELTLALCAPRLVTFEFSGFALHFATDRRIPSVEKAKLYLVGELPSDIPALIANFPRLVELDLTVETDLSLSTFVLAQHLRYLRLFMLAGSFDMDVVQSLRLPSLQTAHISITESDSFAQNVLGAFIASCLATVEVLRLDFDLVPGAAWYPPPFAHLINHPKRGVYPDFGVGSRIRSAASRISPPPSRM
;
A
#
# COMPACT_ATOMS: atom_id res chain seq x y z
N MET A 1 6.69 5.58 39.18
CA MET A 1 7.80 6.27 38.50
C MET A 1 7.71 6.09 36.99
N ILE A 2 7.63 4.84 36.49
CA ILE A 2 7.52 4.50 35.05
C ILE A 2 6.42 5.27 34.29
N PHE A 3 5.25 5.51 34.91
CA PHE A 3 4.15 6.25 34.25
C PHE A 3 4.47 7.73 34.01
N LEU A 4 5.26 8.38 34.87
CA LEU A 4 5.63 9.80 34.70
C LEU A 4 6.75 9.96 33.67
N GLU A 5 7.72 9.04 33.64
CA GLU A 5 8.80 9.05 32.64
C GLU A 5 8.29 8.73 31.23
N ALA A 6 7.30 7.85 31.10
CA ALA A 6 6.63 7.57 29.82
C ALA A 6 5.81 8.77 29.31
N VAL A 7 5.16 9.51 30.21
CA VAL A 7 4.37 10.71 29.86
C VAL A 7 5.29 11.89 29.51
N GLU A 8 6.44 12.05 30.15
CA GLU A 8 7.40 13.11 29.81
C GLU A 8 8.11 12.87 28.47
N ALA A 9 8.25 11.61 28.03
CA ALA A 9 8.77 11.25 26.70
C ALA A 9 7.89 11.77 25.55
N ALA A 10 6.57 11.83 25.78
CA ALA A 10 5.55 12.00 24.76
C ALA A 10 5.09 13.45 24.57
N ARG A 11 5.67 14.42 25.28
CA ARG A 11 5.32 15.85 25.16
C ARG A 11 5.72 16.41 23.78
N GLY A 12 4.84 16.23 22.80
CA GLY A 12 5.02 16.64 21.41
C GLY A 12 4.54 15.58 20.40
N VAL A 13 4.34 14.35 20.87
CA VAL A 13 3.76 13.23 20.13
C VAL A 13 2.27 13.17 20.46
N THR A 14 1.42 12.72 19.54
CA THR A 14 0.03 12.42 19.87
C THR A 14 0.02 11.35 20.96
N GLU A 15 -0.19 11.76 22.22
CA GLU A 15 -0.27 10.81 23.34
C GLU A 15 -1.36 9.78 22.99
N GLY A 16 -1.00 8.49 23.06
CA GLY A 16 -1.95 7.44 22.75
C GLY A 16 -3.17 7.58 23.66
N PHE A 17 -4.39 7.45 23.10
CA PHE A 17 -5.67 7.63 23.79
C PHE A 17 -5.75 6.98 25.20
N ALA A 18 -5.05 5.85 25.40
CA ALA A 18 -4.94 5.17 26.69
C ALA A 18 -4.27 6.02 27.79
N PHE A 19 -3.20 6.72 27.45
CA PHE A 19 -2.45 7.58 28.36
C PHE A 19 -3.24 8.86 28.67
N ASP A 20 -3.81 9.51 27.67
CA ASP A 20 -4.71 10.67 27.84
C ASP A 20 -5.84 10.33 28.83
N LEU A 21 -6.50 9.20 28.61
CA LEU A 21 -7.58 8.75 29.47
C LEU A 21 -7.08 8.53 30.90
N ALA A 22 -5.90 7.92 31.06
CA ALA A 22 -5.29 7.67 32.36
C ALA A 22 -4.78 8.95 33.07
N ALA A 23 -4.56 10.04 32.33
CA ALA A 23 -4.13 11.32 32.88
C ALA A 23 -5.29 12.15 33.45
N THR A 24 -6.53 11.98 32.95
CA THR A 24 -7.68 12.83 33.29
C THR A 24 -8.01 12.94 34.79
N CYS A 25 -8.37 11.84 35.46
CA CYS A 25 -8.63 11.81 36.91
C CYS A 25 -8.37 10.41 37.50
N SER A 26 -8.36 10.27 38.83
CA SER A 26 -8.07 8.98 39.49
C SER A 26 -9.01 7.85 39.04
N ARG A 27 -10.29 8.15 38.84
CA ARG A 27 -11.29 7.18 38.37
C ARG A 27 -10.98 6.68 36.96
N TRP A 28 -10.70 7.58 36.02
CA TRP A 28 -10.36 7.21 34.65
C TRP A 28 -9.02 6.51 34.56
N ARG A 29 -8.03 6.92 35.37
CA ARG A 29 -6.78 6.17 35.54
C ARG A 29 -7.03 4.73 35.93
N THR A 30 -7.85 4.48 36.94
CA THR A 30 -8.20 3.11 37.33
C THR A 30 -8.88 2.36 36.19
N ILE A 31 -9.83 2.98 35.48
CA ILE A 31 -10.51 2.36 34.33
C ILE A 31 -9.50 2.02 33.22
N SER A 32 -8.66 2.96 32.80
CA SER A 32 -7.63 2.74 31.78
C SER A 32 -6.70 1.60 32.18
N LEU A 33 -6.16 1.63 33.40
CA LEU A 33 -5.19 0.63 33.86
C LEU A 33 -5.77 -0.79 33.97
N HIS A 34 -7.09 -0.95 34.13
CA HIS A 34 -7.78 -2.24 34.27
C HIS A 34 -8.60 -2.66 33.03
N SER A 35 -8.52 -1.91 31.93
CA SER A 35 -9.25 -2.21 30.71
C SER A 35 -8.28 -2.50 29.56
N PRO A 36 -7.89 -3.77 29.35
CA PRO A 36 -6.92 -4.15 28.31
C PRO A 36 -7.28 -3.68 26.90
N ARG A 37 -8.59 -3.57 26.61
CA ARG A 37 -9.10 -3.09 25.31
C ARG A 37 -8.69 -1.67 24.96
N ILE A 38 -8.41 -0.83 25.95
CA ILE A 38 -8.00 0.56 25.72
C ILE A 38 -6.55 0.62 25.21
N TRP A 39 -5.76 -0.43 25.49
CA TRP A 39 -4.35 -0.54 25.14
C TRP A 39 -4.10 -1.33 23.84
N THR A 40 -5.15 -1.72 23.09
CA THR A 40 -4.97 -2.48 21.85
C THR A 40 -4.61 -1.60 20.66
N SER A 41 -4.82 -0.29 20.74
CA SER A 41 -4.48 0.67 19.69
C SER A 41 -3.16 1.35 20.05
N VAL A 42 -2.13 1.12 19.24
CA VAL A 42 -0.83 1.76 19.37
C VAL A 42 -0.67 2.72 18.21
N GLN A 43 -0.55 4.01 18.50
CA GLN A 43 -0.22 5.03 17.52
C GLN A 43 0.98 5.78 18.08
N CYS A 44 2.10 5.72 17.37
CA CYS A 44 3.35 6.27 17.89
C CYS A 44 4.21 6.83 16.76
N THR A 45 4.60 8.09 16.89
CA THR A 45 5.65 8.70 16.07
C THR A 45 6.94 8.69 16.89
N LEU A 46 7.90 7.88 16.47
CA LEU A 46 9.21 7.71 17.06
C LEU A 46 10.15 8.76 16.46
N ASP A 47 9.93 10.02 16.84
CA ASP A 47 10.80 11.14 16.46
C ASP A 47 11.99 11.27 17.42
N LYS A 48 13.11 11.82 16.92
CA LYS A 48 14.29 12.18 17.74
C LYS A 48 14.83 10.99 18.53
N VAL A 49 14.93 9.86 17.85
CA VAL A 49 15.57 8.66 18.39
C VAL A 49 17.08 8.84 18.35
N ASP A 50 17.57 9.74 19.21
CA ASP A 50 18.95 10.20 19.26
C ASP A 50 19.70 9.37 20.33
N GLY A 51 20.00 8.13 19.97
CA GLY A 51 20.83 7.22 20.75
C GLY A 51 20.09 6.39 21.80
N GLU A 52 20.86 5.51 22.43
CA GLU A 52 20.38 4.36 23.22
C GLU A 52 19.37 4.73 24.33
N ALA A 53 19.56 5.85 25.04
CA ALA A 53 18.67 6.23 26.13
C ALA A 53 17.26 6.61 25.65
N SER A 54 17.14 7.24 24.48
CA SER A 54 15.86 7.58 23.88
C SER A 54 15.14 6.33 23.38
N GLU A 55 15.90 5.41 22.77
CA GLU A 55 15.41 4.12 22.29
C GLU A 55 14.88 3.24 23.41
N ARG A 56 15.62 3.13 24.53
CA ARG A 56 15.14 2.41 25.72
C ARG A 56 13.82 2.98 26.24
N ARG A 57 13.66 4.31 26.18
CA ARG A 57 12.42 4.96 26.61
C ARG A 57 11.26 4.60 25.68
N TRP A 58 11.49 4.61 24.37
CA TRP A 58 10.50 4.18 23.39
C TRP A 58 10.15 2.69 23.52
N ALA A 59 11.15 1.83 23.72
CA ALA A 59 10.95 0.42 24.00
C ALA A 59 10.07 0.22 25.24
N ALA A 60 10.36 0.91 26.35
CA ALA A 60 9.56 0.86 27.57
C ALA A 60 8.12 1.37 27.37
N TYR A 61 7.95 2.44 26.58
CA TYR A 61 6.64 2.98 26.22
C TYR A 61 5.82 1.95 25.44
N LEU A 62 6.37 1.38 24.36
CA LEU A 62 5.72 0.35 23.55
C LEU A 62 5.46 -0.94 24.33
N GLN A 63 6.38 -1.33 25.22
CA GLN A 63 6.21 -2.48 26.11
C GLN A 63 5.01 -2.30 27.04
N THR A 64 4.72 -1.07 27.46
CA THR A 64 3.53 -0.78 28.29
C THR A 64 2.24 -1.17 27.57
N PHE A 65 2.12 -0.93 26.25
CA PHE A 65 0.96 -1.39 25.48
C PHE A 65 0.88 -2.91 25.41
N LEU A 66 2.01 -3.57 25.16
CA LEU A 66 2.07 -5.04 25.12
C LEU A 66 1.59 -5.65 26.43
N ASP A 67 2.09 -5.17 27.56
CA ASP A 67 1.75 -5.67 28.89
C ASP A 67 0.26 -5.45 29.22
N ARG A 68 -0.23 -4.24 28.93
CA ARG A 68 -1.58 -3.83 29.31
C ARG A 68 -2.67 -4.39 28.40
N ALA A 69 -2.39 -4.58 27.11
CA ALA A 69 -3.30 -5.26 26.18
C ALA A 69 -3.39 -6.78 26.45
N CYS A 70 -2.50 -7.33 27.29
CA CYS A 70 -2.43 -8.73 27.68
C CYS A 70 -2.29 -9.68 26.48
N GLN A 71 -3.36 -10.37 26.07
CA GLN A 71 -3.38 -11.33 24.95
C GLN A 71 -4.26 -10.85 23.78
N LEU A 72 -4.81 -9.65 23.87
CA LEU A 72 -5.64 -9.08 22.82
C LEU A 72 -4.79 -8.77 21.58
N PRO A 73 -5.34 -8.95 20.36
CA PRO A 73 -4.72 -8.48 19.14
C PRO A 73 -4.55 -6.96 19.17
N LEU A 74 -3.48 -6.48 18.53
CA LEU A 74 -3.14 -5.06 18.47
C LEU A 74 -3.46 -4.47 17.10
N ASP A 75 -3.82 -3.19 17.07
CA ASP A 75 -3.86 -2.35 15.89
C ASP A 75 -2.73 -1.32 16.05
N VAL A 76 -1.68 -1.44 15.25
CA VAL A 76 -0.41 -0.74 15.46
C VAL A 76 -0.10 0.16 14.27
N TYR A 77 0.18 1.43 14.55
CA TYR A 77 0.78 2.41 13.65
C TYR A 77 2.05 2.93 14.29
N LEU A 78 3.18 2.73 13.62
CA LEU A 78 4.48 3.25 14.00
C LEU A 78 5.03 4.09 12.86
N ASP A 79 5.41 5.32 13.17
CA ASP A 79 6.12 6.22 12.27
C ASP A 79 7.53 6.43 12.82
N TYR A 80 8.53 5.81 12.21
CA TYR A 80 9.92 5.79 12.65
C TYR A 80 10.78 6.77 11.85
N ASN A 81 11.03 7.92 12.47
CA ASN A 81 11.89 8.99 11.98
C ASN A 81 13.15 9.12 12.85
N GLY A 82 13.82 7.98 13.09
CA GLY A 82 15.15 8.01 13.70
C GLY A 82 16.14 8.75 12.80
N GLY A 83 17.19 9.35 13.36
CA GLY A 83 18.35 9.75 12.54
C GLY A 83 19.01 8.50 11.92
N ASN A 84 20.14 8.65 11.22
CA ASN A 84 20.90 7.56 10.57
C ASN A 84 21.52 6.52 11.56
N CYS A 85 20.91 6.31 12.72
CA CYS A 85 21.33 5.34 13.70
C CYS A 85 20.53 4.04 13.53
N PRO A 86 21.20 2.87 13.57
CA PRO A 86 20.52 1.58 13.52
C PRO A 86 19.61 1.41 14.74
N LEU A 87 18.53 0.63 14.58
CA LEU A 87 17.62 0.33 15.68
C LEU A 87 18.32 -0.53 16.74
N HIS A 88 18.38 -0.03 17.96
CA HIS A 88 18.88 -0.77 19.10
C HIS A 88 18.02 -2.01 19.38
N VAL A 89 18.69 -3.08 19.82
CA VAL A 89 18.09 -4.41 20.01
C VAL A 89 16.82 -4.40 20.89
N GLU A 90 16.76 -3.54 21.91
CA GLU A 90 15.61 -3.44 22.82
C GLU A 90 14.35 -2.90 22.11
N LEU A 91 14.50 -1.82 21.33
CA LEU A 91 13.40 -1.23 20.57
C LEU A 91 12.94 -2.19 19.47
N LEU A 92 13.89 -2.75 18.71
CA LEU A 92 13.60 -3.75 17.67
C LEU A 92 12.89 -4.99 18.22
N THR A 93 13.32 -5.50 19.38
CA THR A 93 12.65 -6.62 20.06
C THR A 93 11.20 -6.28 20.42
N THR A 94 10.96 -5.05 20.85
CA THR A 94 9.62 -4.57 21.19
C THR A 94 8.74 -4.42 19.94
N ILE A 95 9.29 -3.88 18.85
CA ILE A 95 8.61 -3.79 17.54
C ILE A 95 8.25 -5.19 17.02
N ARG A 96 9.17 -6.16 17.09
CA ARG A 96 8.89 -7.57 16.76
C ARG A 96 7.73 -8.11 17.58
N ALA A 97 7.71 -7.87 18.89
CA ALA A 97 6.63 -8.32 19.76
C ALA A 97 5.27 -7.68 19.42
N LEU A 98 5.25 -6.40 19.05
CA LEU A 98 4.06 -5.74 18.52
C LEU A 98 3.60 -6.41 17.23
N PHE A 99 4.50 -6.56 16.24
CA PHE A 99 4.20 -7.15 14.94
C PHE A 99 3.56 -8.55 15.07
N ARG A 100 4.16 -9.46 15.85
CA ARG A 100 3.65 -10.84 16.04
C ARG A 100 2.22 -10.87 16.61
N ARG A 101 1.84 -9.87 17.41
CA ARG A 101 0.52 -9.77 18.07
C ARG A 101 -0.49 -8.93 17.28
N SER A 102 -0.06 -8.29 16.21
CA SER A 102 -0.88 -7.34 15.48
C SER A 102 -1.90 -8.02 14.58
N ARG A 103 -3.06 -7.37 14.48
CA ARG A 103 -4.08 -7.60 13.47
C ARG A 103 -3.90 -6.62 12.32
N THR A 104 -3.66 -5.35 12.64
CA THR A 104 -3.21 -4.34 11.68
C THR A 104 -1.84 -3.83 12.11
N PHE A 105 -0.91 -3.74 11.17
CA PHE A 105 0.42 -3.22 11.43
C PHE A 105 0.83 -2.28 10.30
N GLU A 106 0.97 -1.01 10.63
CA GLU A 106 1.40 0.05 9.75
C GLU A 106 2.76 0.56 10.25
N PHE A 107 3.77 0.48 9.41
CA PHE A 107 5.12 0.94 9.70
C PHE A 107 5.54 1.93 8.64
N VAL A 108 5.71 3.18 9.04
CA VAL A 108 6.24 4.25 8.20
C VAL A 108 7.69 4.49 8.65
N THR A 109 8.61 4.67 7.71
CA THR A 109 9.97 5.05 8.07
C THR A 109 10.63 5.93 7.04
N SER A 110 11.42 6.90 7.48
CA SER A 110 12.29 7.69 6.60
C SER A 110 13.54 6.93 6.13
N HIS A 111 13.85 5.80 6.77
CA HIS A 111 15.05 5.00 6.51
C HIS A 111 14.97 4.22 5.21
N ALA A 112 16.14 3.95 4.63
CA ALA A 112 16.26 2.95 3.60
C ALA A 112 15.99 1.55 4.18
N PHE A 113 15.46 0.65 3.35
CA PHE A 113 15.16 -0.74 3.73
C PHE A 113 16.38 -1.66 3.58
N ASP A 114 17.56 -1.10 3.38
CA ASP A 114 18.85 -1.80 3.26
C ASP A 114 19.34 -2.34 4.60
N ASP A 115 18.94 -1.70 5.68
CA ASP A 115 19.18 -2.19 7.01
C ASP A 115 18.22 -3.36 7.31
N GLU A 116 18.68 -4.59 7.06
CA GLU A 116 17.99 -5.82 7.45
C GLU A 116 17.56 -5.77 8.93
N GLU A 117 18.21 -4.94 9.77
CA GLU A 117 17.81 -4.75 11.16
C GLU A 117 16.47 -4.00 11.28
N VAL A 118 16.20 -3.03 10.41
CA VAL A 118 14.98 -2.19 10.48
C VAL A 118 13.73 -2.97 10.11
N VAL A 119 13.78 -3.77 9.05
CA VAL A 119 12.62 -4.53 8.54
C VAL A 119 12.73 -6.02 8.74
N GLY A 120 13.78 -6.52 9.40
CA GLY A 120 13.94 -7.95 9.70
C GLY A 120 12.81 -8.55 10.53
N PHE A 121 11.99 -7.72 11.19
CA PHE A 121 10.77 -8.19 11.85
C PHE A 121 9.71 -8.73 10.87
N LEU A 122 9.75 -8.38 9.58
CA LEU A 122 8.79 -8.88 8.58
C LEU A 122 8.94 -10.39 8.33
N SER A 123 10.10 -10.97 8.62
CA SER A 123 10.35 -12.42 8.51
C SER A 123 9.75 -13.23 9.67
N GLU A 124 9.26 -12.55 10.71
CA GLU A 124 8.69 -13.16 11.91
C GLU A 124 7.28 -13.70 11.68
N GLU A 125 6.85 -14.61 12.56
CA GLU A 125 5.49 -15.15 12.52
C GLU A 125 4.46 -14.13 13.01
N ALA A 126 3.48 -13.82 12.16
CA ALA A 126 2.36 -12.92 12.48
C ALA A 126 1.02 -13.63 12.24
N PRO A 127 0.64 -14.61 13.09
CA PRO A 127 -0.51 -15.50 12.84
C PRO A 127 -1.87 -14.79 12.85
N ARG A 128 -1.94 -13.57 13.39
CA ARG A 128 -3.17 -12.77 13.51
C ARG A 128 -3.24 -11.61 12.53
N LEU A 129 -2.16 -11.35 11.79
CA LEU A 129 -2.05 -10.18 10.93
C LEU A 129 -3.00 -10.32 9.73
N THR A 130 -3.87 -9.33 9.56
CA THR A 130 -4.83 -9.24 8.46
C THR A 130 -4.55 -8.06 7.54
N HIS A 131 -3.90 -7.02 8.05
CA HIS A 131 -3.48 -5.85 7.28
C HIS A 131 -2.03 -5.51 7.63
N LEU A 132 -1.20 -5.36 6.61
CA LEU A 132 0.18 -4.92 6.71
C LEU A 132 0.38 -3.74 5.77
N SER A 133 0.94 -2.65 6.29
CA SER A 133 1.41 -1.53 5.49
C SER A 133 2.85 -1.21 5.89
N VAL A 134 3.77 -1.18 4.92
CA VAL A 134 5.17 -0.79 5.15
C VAL A 134 5.51 0.30 4.16
N ASN A 135 5.63 1.53 4.64
CA ASN A 135 5.82 2.70 3.78
C ASN A 135 7.12 3.40 4.11
N ARG A 136 7.89 3.71 3.07
CA ARG A 136 8.94 4.70 3.17
C ARG A 136 8.32 6.10 3.14
N GLY A 137 8.64 6.91 4.14
CA GLY A 137 8.22 8.31 4.25
C GLY A 137 8.80 9.17 3.14
N ASP A 138 8.03 10.19 2.74
CA ASP A 138 8.26 11.06 1.59
C ASP A 138 9.37 12.09 1.89
N HIS A 139 10.61 11.63 2.04
CA HIS A 139 11.77 12.48 2.27
C HIS A 139 12.65 12.52 1.04
N GLY A 140 12.10 13.13 -0.02
CA GLY A 140 12.74 13.72 -1.19
C GLY A 140 14.03 13.07 -1.68
N PHE A 141 13.93 12.28 -2.77
CA PHE A 141 14.95 12.02 -3.78
C PHE A 141 16.44 12.11 -3.36
N VAL A 142 16.85 11.49 -2.25
CA VAL A 142 18.27 11.43 -1.87
C VAL A 142 18.91 10.17 -2.47
N ASP A 143 19.81 10.43 -3.43
CA ASP A 143 20.85 9.58 -4.07
C ASP A 143 20.66 8.06 -4.20
N ASP A 144 20.43 7.65 -5.46
CA ASP A 144 20.90 6.52 -6.29
C ASP A 144 21.15 5.09 -5.77
N ASP A 145 21.28 4.84 -4.47
CA ASP A 145 21.46 3.45 -4.01
C ASP A 145 20.08 2.75 -3.95
N ILE A 146 19.73 2.08 -5.04
CA ILE A 146 18.53 1.24 -5.15
C ILE A 146 18.74 0.00 -4.30
N PHE A 147 17.99 -0.09 -3.20
CA PHE A 147 18.01 -1.26 -2.32
C PHE A 147 16.78 -2.13 -2.50
N GLU A 148 17.04 -3.44 -2.39
CA GLU A 148 16.08 -4.51 -2.60
C GLU A 148 15.60 -5.10 -1.27
N LEU A 149 14.32 -4.92 -0.94
CA LEU A 149 13.72 -5.58 0.22
C LEU A 149 13.27 -6.99 -0.15
N THR A 150 13.87 -8.02 0.45
CA THR A 150 13.36 -9.40 0.33
C THR A 150 12.29 -9.70 1.38
N LEU A 151 11.06 -9.91 0.93
CA LEU A 151 9.89 -10.15 1.75
C LEU A 151 9.70 -11.65 2.05
N ALA A 152 9.93 -12.05 3.30
CA ALA A 152 9.78 -13.43 3.79
C ALA A 152 8.62 -13.59 4.82
N LEU A 153 7.50 -12.91 4.57
CA LEU A 153 6.35 -12.83 5.48
C LEU A 153 5.76 -14.20 5.86
N CYS A 154 5.54 -14.41 7.17
CA CYS A 154 4.80 -15.55 7.71
C CYS A 154 3.48 -15.08 8.34
N ALA A 155 2.51 -14.69 7.50
CA ALA A 155 1.23 -14.12 7.92
C ALA A 155 0.05 -14.84 7.22
N PRO A 156 -0.40 -16.02 7.71
CA PRO A 156 -1.37 -16.87 7.00
C PRO A 156 -2.79 -16.29 6.91
N ARG A 157 -3.05 -15.17 7.60
CA ARG A 157 -4.34 -14.47 7.60
C ARG A 157 -4.27 -13.10 6.94
N LEU A 158 -3.14 -12.76 6.31
CA LEU A 158 -2.93 -11.46 5.68
C LEU A 158 -3.88 -11.32 4.50
N VAL A 159 -4.76 -10.32 4.54
CA VAL A 159 -5.77 -10.04 3.50
C VAL A 159 -5.35 -8.86 2.64
N THR A 160 -4.83 -7.81 3.29
CA THR A 160 -4.40 -6.57 2.64
C THR A 160 -2.91 -6.35 2.89
N PHE A 161 -2.18 -6.11 1.80
CA PHE A 161 -0.76 -5.78 1.82
C PHE A 161 -0.51 -4.45 1.13
N GLU A 162 0.13 -3.52 1.82
CA GLU A 162 0.52 -2.22 1.27
C GLU A 162 2.03 -2.03 1.43
N PHE A 163 2.68 -1.55 0.38
CA PHE A 163 4.12 -1.28 0.38
C PHE A 163 4.42 -0.01 -0.41
N SER A 164 5.30 0.82 0.14
CA SER A 164 5.84 2.00 -0.56
C SER A 164 7.36 2.03 -0.37
N GLY A 165 8.15 1.96 -1.44
CA GLY A 165 9.61 1.86 -1.38
C GLY A 165 10.25 1.70 -2.75
N PHE A 166 11.53 1.28 -2.81
CA PHE A 166 12.25 1.12 -4.08
C PHE A 166 11.92 -0.23 -4.76
N ALA A 167 12.60 -1.30 -4.37
CA ALA A 167 12.41 -2.64 -4.92
C ALA A 167 11.91 -3.63 -3.87
N LEU A 168 10.98 -4.51 -4.27
CA LEU A 168 10.36 -5.52 -3.42
C LEU A 168 10.49 -6.90 -4.06
N HIS A 169 11.39 -7.70 -3.51
CA HIS A 169 11.57 -9.11 -3.87
C HIS A 169 10.74 -10.00 -2.95
N PHE A 170 10.26 -11.12 -3.47
CA PHE A 170 9.54 -12.10 -2.67
C PHE A 170 10.37 -13.36 -2.48
N ALA A 171 10.42 -13.87 -1.24
CA ALA A 171 11.01 -15.17 -0.96
C ALA A 171 10.27 -16.26 -1.76
N THR A 172 11.01 -17.01 -2.59
CA THR A 172 10.44 -17.96 -3.55
C THR A 172 9.77 -19.19 -2.92
N ASP A 173 10.05 -19.45 -1.65
CA ASP A 173 9.59 -20.62 -0.90
C ASP A 173 8.27 -20.39 -0.14
N ARG A 174 7.76 -19.15 -0.07
CA ARG A 174 6.63 -18.79 0.82
C ARG A 174 5.50 -18.07 0.10
N ARG A 175 4.42 -18.79 -0.16
CA ARG A 175 3.17 -18.19 -0.68
C ARG A 175 2.26 -17.73 0.45
N ILE A 176 1.57 -16.62 0.22
CA ILE A 176 0.58 -16.04 1.15
C ILE A 176 -0.78 -16.05 0.46
N PRO A 177 -1.45 -17.21 0.38
CA PRO A 177 -2.66 -17.37 -0.43
C PRO A 177 -3.86 -16.60 0.10
N SER A 178 -3.78 -16.00 1.30
CA SER A 178 -4.86 -15.22 1.89
C SER A 178 -4.94 -13.78 1.38
N VAL A 179 -3.88 -13.27 0.72
CA VAL A 179 -3.84 -11.87 0.25
C VAL A 179 -4.82 -11.71 -0.91
N GLU A 180 -5.76 -10.78 -0.73
CA GLU A 180 -6.79 -10.43 -1.71
C GLU A 180 -6.57 -9.02 -2.28
N LYS A 181 -5.91 -8.14 -1.52
CA LYS A 181 -5.66 -6.75 -1.90
C LYS A 181 -4.19 -6.41 -1.75
N ALA A 182 -3.59 -5.89 -2.81
CA ALA A 182 -2.23 -5.38 -2.78
C ALA A 182 -2.19 -3.94 -3.31
N LYS A 183 -1.50 -3.06 -2.59
CA LYS A 183 -1.20 -1.70 -3.02
C LYS A 183 0.30 -1.46 -2.94
N LEU A 184 0.93 -1.22 -4.08
CA LEU A 184 2.37 -1.08 -4.18
C LEU A 184 2.70 0.28 -4.81
N TYR A 185 3.56 1.05 -4.15
CA TYR A 185 4.20 2.23 -4.68
C TYR A 185 5.70 1.94 -4.79
N LEU A 186 6.18 1.75 -6.01
CA LEU A 186 7.55 1.33 -6.30
C LEU A 186 8.30 2.47 -7.00
N VAL A 187 9.43 2.86 -6.41
CA VAL A 187 10.34 3.91 -6.86
C VAL A 187 11.55 3.26 -7.53
N GLY A 188 12.02 3.80 -8.64
CA GLY A 188 13.13 3.21 -9.39
C GLY A 188 12.72 2.00 -10.23
N GLU A 189 13.70 1.19 -10.67
CA GLU A 189 13.44 0.07 -11.58
C GLU A 189 12.45 -0.91 -10.95
N LEU A 190 11.34 -1.14 -11.65
CA LEU A 190 10.42 -2.23 -11.37
C LEU A 190 11.26 -3.51 -11.34
N PRO A 191 11.44 -4.15 -10.18
CA PRO A 191 12.04 -5.46 -10.20
C PRO A 191 11.10 -6.36 -11.00
N SER A 192 11.66 -7.42 -11.58
CA SER A 192 11.03 -8.39 -12.50
C SER A 192 9.89 -9.21 -11.86
N ASP A 193 9.13 -8.61 -10.96
CA ASP A 193 8.54 -9.24 -9.79
C ASP A 193 7.03 -9.17 -9.77
N ILE A 194 6.36 -8.58 -10.78
CA ILE A 194 4.91 -8.83 -10.95
C ILE A 194 4.62 -10.33 -11.05
N PRO A 195 5.38 -11.15 -11.83
CA PRO A 195 5.21 -12.60 -11.81
C PRO A 195 5.38 -13.18 -10.39
N ALA A 196 6.37 -12.72 -9.63
CA ALA A 196 6.62 -13.15 -8.27
C ALA A 196 5.48 -12.75 -7.32
N LEU A 197 4.99 -11.51 -7.39
CA LEU A 197 3.86 -10.98 -6.65
C LEU A 197 2.61 -11.84 -6.86
N ILE A 198 2.25 -12.10 -8.12
CA ILE A 198 1.08 -12.92 -8.45
C ILE A 198 1.28 -14.39 -8.02
N ALA A 199 2.50 -14.93 -8.13
CA ALA A 199 2.81 -16.27 -7.66
C ALA A 199 2.72 -16.39 -6.12
N ASN A 200 3.08 -15.34 -5.40
CA ASN A 200 3.01 -15.25 -3.95
C ASN A 200 1.60 -14.97 -3.43
N PHE A 201 0.80 -14.21 -4.18
CA PHE A 201 -0.59 -13.87 -3.87
C PHE A 201 -1.56 -14.48 -4.89
N PRO A 202 -1.70 -15.83 -4.93
CA PRO A 202 -2.49 -16.50 -5.95
C PRO A 202 -3.99 -16.16 -5.91
N ARG A 203 -4.50 -15.56 -4.82
CA ARG A 203 -5.90 -15.13 -4.69
C ARG A 203 -6.10 -13.62 -4.83
N LEU A 204 -5.11 -12.90 -5.35
CA LEU A 204 -5.18 -11.45 -5.50
C LEU A 204 -6.40 -11.04 -6.36
N VAL A 205 -7.26 -10.20 -5.78
CA VAL A 205 -8.49 -9.68 -6.40
C VAL A 205 -8.31 -8.23 -6.83
N GLU A 206 -7.63 -7.43 -6.01
CA GLU A 206 -7.38 -6.01 -6.24
C GLU A 206 -5.88 -5.73 -6.22
N LEU A 207 -5.37 -5.11 -7.29
CA LEU A 207 -4.00 -4.64 -7.39
C LEU A 207 -4.00 -3.15 -7.73
N ASP A 208 -3.44 -2.32 -6.85
CA ASP A 208 -3.11 -0.93 -7.12
C ASP A 208 -1.58 -0.81 -7.18
N LEU A 209 -1.04 -0.59 -8.37
CA LEU A 209 0.38 -0.53 -8.64
C LEU A 209 0.73 0.86 -9.15
N THR A 210 1.57 1.56 -8.40
CA THR A 210 2.21 2.82 -8.80
C THR A 210 3.68 2.58 -9.02
N VAL A 211 4.20 2.95 -10.19
CA VAL A 211 5.59 2.69 -10.60
C VAL A 211 6.20 3.92 -11.26
N GLU A 212 7.50 4.13 -11.05
CA GLU A 212 8.23 5.27 -11.63
C GLU A 212 8.95 4.97 -12.93
N THR A 213 9.10 3.69 -13.30
CA THR A 213 9.85 3.28 -14.50
C THR A 213 9.02 2.49 -15.50
N ASP A 214 9.67 2.18 -16.63
CA ASP A 214 9.16 1.21 -17.61
C ASP A 214 8.74 -0.09 -16.93
N LEU A 215 7.62 -0.63 -17.41
CA LEU A 215 7.14 -1.95 -17.04
C LEU A 215 7.66 -2.95 -18.07
N SER A 216 8.48 -3.91 -17.63
CA SER A 216 8.95 -5.02 -18.44
C SER A 216 8.61 -6.34 -17.77
N LEU A 217 8.17 -7.33 -18.56
CA LEU A 217 7.87 -8.68 -18.06
C LEU A 217 8.62 -9.70 -18.90
N SER A 218 9.55 -10.43 -18.26
CA SER A 218 10.28 -11.53 -18.90
C SER A 218 9.53 -12.87 -18.84
N THR A 219 8.49 -12.97 -18.01
CA THR A 219 7.81 -14.22 -17.68
C THR A 219 6.30 -14.06 -17.77
N PHE A 220 5.64 -15.12 -18.27
CA PHE A 220 4.19 -15.21 -18.34
C PHE A 220 3.53 -15.15 -16.95
N VAL A 221 2.50 -14.33 -16.80
CA VAL A 221 1.75 -14.09 -15.57
C VAL A 221 0.27 -14.37 -15.81
N LEU A 222 -0.30 -15.30 -15.03
CA LEU A 222 -1.72 -15.60 -15.03
C LEU A 222 -2.36 -15.20 -13.70
N ALA A 223 -3.02 -14.04 -13.66
CA ALA A 223 -3.75 -13.57 -12.49
C ALA A 223 -5.24 -13.91 -12.62
N GLN A 224 -5.56 -15.18 -12.39
CA GLN A 224 -6.89 -15.76 -12.60
C GLN A 224 -8.00 -15.17 -11.70
N HIS A 225 -7.66 -14.55 -10.58
CA HIS A 225 -8.64 -13.95 -9.65
C HIS A 225 -8.68 -12.42 -9.67
N LEU A 226 -7.77 -11.77 -10.41
CA LEU A 226 -7.67 -10.31 -10.42
C LEU A 226 -8.88 -9.71 -11.12
N ARG A 227 -9.65 -8.89 -10.38
CA ARG A 227 -10.87 -8.22 -10.86
C ARG A 227 -10.69 -6.71 -11.01
N TYR A 228 -9.84 -6.13 -10.17
CA TYR A 228 -9.54 -4.70 -10.17
C TYR A 228 -8.03 -4.51 -10.35
N LEU A 229 -7.67 -3.76 -11.40
CA LEU A 229 -6.30 -3.32 -11.64
C LEU A 229 -6.30 -1.79 -11.70
N ARG A 230 -5.48 -1.17 -10.87
CA ARG A 230 -5.04 0.21 -11.06
C ARG A 230 -3.55 0.20 -11.31
N LEU A 231 -3.15 0.78 -12.44
CA LEU A 231 -1.77 0.94 -12.85
C LEU A 231 -1.52 2.44 -13.05
N PHE A 232 -0.65 3.01 -12.24
CA PHE A 232 -0.24 4.40 -12.34
C PHE A 232 1.26 4.43 -12.61
N MET A 233 1.65 4.90 -13.80
CA MET A 233 3.04 5.02 -14.21
C MET A 233 3.40 6.51 -14.19
N LEU A 234 4.30 6.91 -13.28
CA LEU A 234 4.77 8.29 -13.21
C LEU A 234 5.57 8.64 -14.47
N ALA A 235 6.53 7.78 -14.82
CA ALA A 235 7.26 7.81 -16.08
C ALA A 235 7.32 6.42 -16.71
N GLY A 236 7.69 6.38 -17.99
CA GLY A 236 7.96 5.15 -18.73
C GLY A 236 6.84 4.68 -19.66
N SER A 237 6.95 3.40 -20.03
CA SER A 237 6.18 2.71 -21.05
C SER A 237 6.10 1.21 -20.73
N PHE A 238 5.18 0.51 -21.39
CA PHE A 238 5.20 -0.95 -21.42
C PHE A 238 5.39 -1.41 -22.86
N ASP A 239 6.10 -2.52 -23.03
CA ASP A 239 6.41 -3.09 -24.32
C ASP A 239 5.40 -4.18 -24.73
N MET A 240 5.61 -4.77 -25.90
CA MET A 240 4.80 -5.89 -26.39
C MET A 240 4.97 -7.16 -25.56
N ASP A 241 6.08 -7.31 -24.83
CA ASP A 241 6.37 -8.51 -24.03
C ASP A 241 5.50 -8.51 -22.77
N VAL A 242 5.27 -7.33 -22.15
CA VAL A 242 4.26 -7.16 -21.09
C VAL A 242 2.88 -7.63 -21.56
N VAL A 243 2.48 -7.18 -22.74
CA VAL A 243 1.16 -7.49 -23.32
C VAL A 243 0.98 -8.99 -23.57
N GLN A 244 2.03 -9.66 -24.03
CA GLN A 244 1.98 -11.10 -24.32
C GLN A 244 2.06 -11.95 -23.05
N SER A 245 2.81 -11.47 -22.06
CA SER A 245 3.08 -12.16 -20.80
C SER A 245 1.93 -12.04 -19.81
N LEU A 246 1.21 -10.92 -19.76
CA LEU A 246 0.17 -10.68 -18.78
C LEU A 246 -1.19 -11.22 -19.24
N ARG A 247 -1.80 -12.12 -18.45
CA ARG A 247 -3.15 -12.65 -18.67
C ARG A 247 -4.04 -12.43 -17.46
N LEU A 248 -5.10 -11.65 -17.65
CA LEU A 248 -6.03 -11.23 -16.61
C LEU A 248 -7.47 -11.66 -16.97
N PRO A 249 -7.78 -12.97 -17.03
CA PRO A 249 -9.05 -13.44 -17.57
C PRO A 249 -10.28 -12.97 -16.78
N SER A 250 -10.12 -12.63 -15.49
CA SER A 250 -11.22 -12.21 -14.60
C SER A 250 -11.31 -10.69 -14.42
N LEU A 251 -10.54 -9.90 -15.19
CA LEU A 251 -10.46 -8.47 -14.97
C LEU A 251 -11.78 -7.77 -15.34
N GLN A 252 -12.33 -7.02 -14.41
CA GLN A 252 -13.61 -6.31 -14.59
C GLN A 252 -13.40 -4.80 -14.65
N THR A 253 -12.47 -4.27 -13.85
CA THR A 253 -12.16 -2.85 -13.78
C THR A 253 -10.66 -2.65 -13.99
N ALA A 254 -10.31 -1.77 -14.92
CA ALA A 254 -8.94 -1.40 -15.20
C ALA A 254 -8.81 0.13 -15.26
N HIS A 255 -7.95 0.68 -14.41
CA HIS A 255 -7.59 2.11 -14.38
C HIS A 255 -6.11 2.22 -14.73
N ILE A 256 -5.79 2.84 -15.86
CA ILE A 256 -4.42 2.97 -16.34
C ILE A 256 -4.15 4.46 -16.50
N SER A 257 -3.09 4.93 -15.87
CA SER A 257 -2.66 6.32 -15.90
C SER A 257 -1.17 6.38 -16.22
N ILE A 258 -0.78 7.22 -17.19
CA ILE A 258 0.63 7.46 -17.51
C ILE A 258 0.85 8.98 -17.64
N THR A 259 1.70 9.55 -16.79
CA THR A 259 1.87 11.01 -16.71
C THR A 259 3.06 11.55 -17.52
N GLU A 260 4.16 10.83 -17.62
CA GLU A 260 5.38 11.29 -18.32
C GLU A 260 5.86 10.26 -19.36
N SER A 261 5.17 10.18 -20.49
CA SER A 261 5.55 9.28 -21.59
C SER A 261 6.05 10.05 -22.81
N ASP A 262 7.35 9.96 -23.07
CA ASP A 262 8.00 10.58 -24.24
C ASP A 262 7.57 9.94 -25.56
N SER A 263 7.18 8.67 -25.54
CA SER A 263 6.64 7.97 -26.69
C SER A 263 5.84 6.75 -26.28
N PHE A 264 4.52 6.80 -26.50
CA PHE A 264 3.65 5.67 -26.24
C PHE A 264 3.23 4.99 -27.55
N ALA A 265 3.73 3.78 -27.77
CA ALA A 265 3.50 3.03 -29.00
C ALA A 265 2.03 2.57 -29.07
N GLN A 266 1.23 3.20 -29.92
CA GLN A 266 -0.23 2.97 -30.03
C GLN A 266 -0.60 1.51 -30.28
N ASN A 267 0.23 0.78 -31.01
CA ASN A 267 0.06 -0.65 -31.27
C ASN A 267 0.14 -1.48 -29.98
N VAL A 268 0.97 -1.06 -29.02
CA VAL A 268 1.14 -1.77 -27.74
C VAL A 268 -0.09 -1.60 -26.86
N LEU A 269 -0.62 -0.38 -26.74
CA LEU A 269 -1.89 -0.15 -26.02
C LEU A 269 -3.04 -0.92 -26.67
N GLY A 270 -3.13 -0.88 -28.00
CA GLY A 270 -4.15 -1.63 -28.72
C GLY A 270 -4.08 -3.13 -28.43
N ALA A 271 -2.88 -3.69 -28.43
CA ALA A 271 -2.66 -5.09 -28.10
C ALA A 271 -2.92 -5.39 -26.62
N PHE A 272 -2.56 -4.47 -25.71
CA PHE A 272 -2.87 -4.56 -24.28
C PHE A 272 -4.38 -4.61 -24.04
N ILE A 273 -5.12 -3.67 -24.63
CA ILE A 273 -6.58 -3.62 -24.54
C ILE A 273 -7.20 -4.91 -25.09
N ALA A 274 -6.74 -5.37 -26.26
CA ALA A 274 -7.27 -6.58 -26.88
C ALA A 274 -6.96 -7.85 -26.07
N SER A 275 -5.81 -7.93 -25.41
CA SER A 275 -5.34 -9.13 -24.70
C SER A 275 -5.83 -9.24 -23.26
N CYS A 276 -5.81 -8.13 -22.51
CA CYS A 276 -6.05 -8.10 -21.08
C CYS A 276 -7.48 -7.68 -20.72
N LEU A 277 -8.19 -7.00 -21.64
CA LEU A 277 -9.43 -6.30 -21.32
C LEU A 277 -10.67 -6.92 -21.99
N ALA A 278 -10.57 -8.17 -22.47
CA ALA A 278 -11.70 -8.86 -23.11
C ALA A 278 -12.94 -8.92 -22.20
N THR A 279 -12.71 -9.06 -20.89
CA THR A 279 -13.72 -9.16 -19.84
C THR A 279 -14.00 -7.86 -19.09
N VAL A 280 -13.29 -6.77 -19.41
CA VAL A 280 -13.39 -5.51 -18.67
C VAL A 280 -14.69 -4.79 -18.99
N GLU A 281 -15.37 -4.38 -17.92
CA GLU A 281 -16.62 -3.63 -17.94
C GLU A 281 -16.37 -2.13 -17.80
N VAL A 282 -15.37 -1.76 -16.99
CA VAL A 282 -14.98 -0.38 -16.71
C VAL A 282 -13.51 -0.19 -17.04
N LEU A 283 -13.23 0.61 -18.07
CA LEU A 283 -11.89 1.00 -18.46
C LEU A 283 -11.74 2.51 -18.29
N ARG A 284 -10.76 2.93 -17.49
CA ARG A 284 -10.34 4.33 -17.38
C ARG A 284 -8.90 4.45 -17.86
N LEU A 285 -8.69 5.37 -18.78
CA LEU A 285 -7.40 5.66 -19.37
C LEU A 285 -7.13 7.14 -19.13
N ASP A 286 -6.01 7.44 -18.49
CA ASP A 286 -5.53 8.78 -18.23
C ASP A 286 -4.11 8.89 -18.79
N PHE A 287 -3.89 9.81 -19.73
CA PHE A 287 -2.60 9.94 -20.40
C PHE A 287 -2.29 11.43 -20.50
N ASP A 288 -1.27 11.89 -19.78
CA ASP A 288 -0.75 13.24 -19.96
C ASP A 288 0.15 13.24 -21.19
N LEU A 289 -0.42 13.69 -22.30
CA LEU A 289 0.28 13.72 -23.58
C LEU A 289 0.83 15.10 -23.78
N VAL A 290 2.14 15.18 -24.02
CA VAL A 290 2.82 16.44 -24.33
C VAL A 290 2.12 17.11 -25.53
N PRO A 291 1.62 18.35 -25.39
CA PRO A 291 0.94 19.06 -26.47
C PRO A 291 1.84 19.20 -27.70
N GLY A 292 1.49 18.53 -28.80
CA GLY A 292 2.27 18.56 -30.05
C GLY A 292 2.50 17.19 -30.69
N ALA A 293 2.34 16.10 -29.94
CA ALA A 293 2.25 14.77 -30.53
C ALA A 293 0.94 14.64 -31.32
N ALA A 294 1.02 14.53 -32.64
CA ALA A 294 -0.15 14.39 -33.50
C ALA A 294 -0.93 13.11 -33.16
N TRP A 295 -2.00 13.25 -32.38
CA TRP A 295 -2.94 12.16 -32.11
C TRP A 295 -3.74 11.87 -33.37
N TYR A 296 -3.35 10.82 -34.09
CA TYR A 296 -4.32 10.10 -34.90
C TYR A 296 -5.26 9.40 -33.93
N PRO A 297 -6.59 9.64 -34.00
CA PRO A 297 -7.53 8.97 -33.11
C PRO A 297 -7.29 7.46 -33.24
N PRO A 298 -7.10 6.76 -32.12
CA PRO A 298 -6.75 5.35 -32.17
C PRO A 298 -7.83 4.61 -32.96
N PRO A 299 -7.47 3.59 -33.75
CA PRO A 299 -8.41 2.84 -34.57
C PRO A 299 -9.56 2.25 -33.73
N PHE A 300 -9.45 2.19 -32.40
CA PHE A 300 -10.43 1.64 -31.45
C PHE A 300 -11.61 2.53 -31.07
N ALA A 301 -11.82 3.69 -31.70
CA ALA A 301 -13.02 4.50 -31.48
C ALA A 301 -14.34 3.71 -31.66
N HIS A 302 -14.32 2.63 -32.45
CA HIS A 302 -15.44 1.71 -32.62
C HIS A 302 -15.62 0.71 -31.46
N LEU A 303 -14.58 0.37 -30.70
CA LEU A 303 -14.66 -0.52 -29.53
C LEU A 303 -15.19 0.19 -28.28
N ILE A 304 -14.93 1.50 -28.16
CA ILE A 304 -15.37 2.35 -27.05
C ILE A 304 -16.89 2.59 -27.09
N ASN A 305 -17.50 2.56 -28.28
CA ASN A 305 -18.91 2.91 -28.49
C ASN A 305 -19.90 1.72 -28.41
N HIS A 306 -19.55 0.61 -27.76
CA HIS A 306 -20.52 -0.48 -27.59
C HIS A 306 -21.55 -0.10 -26.50
N PRO A 307 -22.86 0.05 -26.80
CA PRO A 307 -23.86 0.70 -25.92
C PRO A 307 -24.19 -0.03 -24.60
N LYS A 308 -23.49 -1.12 -24.28
CA LYS A 308 -23.60 -1.86 -23.02
C LYS A 308 -22.37 -1.76 -22.12
N ARG A 309 -21.27 -1.14 -22.59
CA ARG A 309 -20.02 -0.98 -21.85
C ARG A 309 -19.80 0.51 -21.65
N GLY A 310 -19.94 0.98 -20.40
CA GLY A 310 -19.78 2.39 -20.06
C GLY A 310 -18.30 2.79 -20.07
N VAL A 311 -17.72 2.93 -21.27
CA VAL A 311 -16.36 3.46 -21.45
C VAL A 311 -16.50 4.98 -21.66
N TYR A 312 -16.16 5.75 -20.63
CA TYR A 312 -16.10 7.20 -20.72
C TYR A 312 -14.63 7.60 -20.79
N PRO A 313 -14.08 7.87 -21.97
CA PRO A 313 -12.78 8.51 -22.05
C PRO A 313 -12.94 9.96 -21.56
N ASP A 314 -12.43 10.24 -20.37
CA ASP A 314 -12.27 11.60 -19.88
C ASP A 314 -10.95 12.13 -20.43
N PHE A 315 -10.99 12.70 -21.64
CA PHE A 315 -9.83 13.42 -22.17
C PHE A 315 -9.77 14.77 -21.46
N GLY A 316 -9.04 14.79 -20.35
CA GLY A 316 -8.90 15.93 -19.46
C GLY A 316 -8.32 17.16 -20.16
N VAL A 317 -9.18 17.97 -20.78
CA VAL A 317 -8.97 19.42 -20.85
C VAL A 317 -9.99 20.02 -19.90
N GLY A 318 -9.51 20.33 -18.68
CA GLY A 318 -10.28 20.69 -17.49
C GLY A 318 -11.72 21.17 -17.69
N SER A 319 -12.70 20.31 -17.38
CA SER A 319 -14.06 20.75 -17.03
C SER A 319 -14.83 19.64 -16.29
N ARG A 320 -15.11 19.88 -15.00
CA ARG A 320 -15.98 19.01 -14.19
C ARG A 320 -17.43 19.07 -14.72
N ILE A 321 -17.96 17.96 -15.21
CA ILE A 321 -19.41 17.81 -15.46
C ILE A 321 -20.03 17.06 -14.28
N ARG A 322 -20.84 17.76 -13.46
CA ARG A 322 -21.80 17.11 -12.54
C ARG A 322 -23.02 16.69 -13.36
N SER A 323 -23.24 15.39 -13.51
CA SER A 323 -24.50 14.87 -14.03
C SER A 323 -25.54 14.79 -12.91
N ALA A 324 -26.58 15.61 -13.02
CA ALA A 324 -27.80 15.51 -12.25
C ALA A 324 -28.74 14.50 -12.94
N ALA A 325 -29.04 13.40 -12.26
CA ALA A 325 -30.09 12.48 -12.70
C ALA A 325 -31.47 13.10 -12.41
N SER A 326 -32.17 13.50 -13.47
CA SER A 326 -33.56 13.98 -13.42
C SER A 326 -34.52 12.81 -13.19
N ARG A 327 -35.41 12.97 -12.20
CA ARG A 327 -36.59 12.13 -12.00
C ARG A 327 -37.64 12.51 -13.04
N ILE A 328 -37.95 11.59 -13.96
CA ILE A 328 -39.15 11.68 -14.78
C ILE A 328 -40.33 11.19 -13.93
N SER A 329 -41.25 12.10 -13.58
CA SER A 329 -42.55 11.75 -13.00
C SER A 329 -43.57 11.65 -14.14
N PRO A 330 -44.48 10.65 -14.14
CA PRO A 330 -45.52 10.57 -15.15
C PRO A 330 -46.62 11.63 -14.91
N PRO A 331 -47.35 12.04 -15.96
CA PRO A 331 -48.38 13.07 -15.85
C PRO A 331 -49.62 12.56 -15.10
N PRO A 332 -50.38 13.44 -14.43
CA PRO A 332 -51.59 13.04 -13.74
C PRO A 332 -52.72 12.74 -14.73
N SER A 333 -53.40 11.62 -14.49
CA SER A 333 -54.66 11.25 -15.12
C SER A 333 -55.74 12.25 -14.73
N ARG A 334 -56.40 12.86 -15.70
CA ARG A 334 -57.60 13.67 -15.47
C ARG A 334 -58.79 12.75 -15.13
N MET A 335 -59.48 13.07 -14.03
CA MET A 335 -60.93 12.84 -13.85
C MET A 335 -61.57 14.20 -13.60
#